data_AF-A0A522Z9D7-F1
#
_entry.id   AF-A0A522Z9D7-F1
#
_cell.length_a   1.000
_cell.length_b   1.000
_cell.length_c   1.000
_cell.angle_alpha   90.00
_cell.angle_beta   90.00
_cell.angle_gamma   90.00
#
_symmetry.space_group_name_H-M   'P 1'
#
loop_
_entity.id
_entity.type
_entity.pdbx_description
1 polymer ?
#
loop_
_entity_poly.entity_id
_entity_poly.type
_entity_poly.pdbx_seq_one_letter_code
_entity_poly.pdbx_strand_id
1 'polypeptide(L)'
;MEAAMRALVVAALVALCPVAALAQTGPSFDCAKASNGAERAICKDPVMAKADRELSGLYTALMARLSGPAKESLEKSQVRWIVGRNRACVPNDDPDVILRCLKTRYADRIADLKASAAGPYPFIEEQSIERAGKVGKVSYAIDLRYPRFAGTTADFTAINRSYADAASKAARETTPTADAGVDREQEWQAEQGYSLFRPDPNVITVALTFWAYTGGAHGYGSTSCTLVDLRTGKTVTPDGVFAPDTPWLKEVVAIVGADLKKQFVDNPGFEDALQPNKLTKTVNTSGHFCWQADKLQIYFNQYEVGPYSAGPYTVDIPYSRLKPLLRAGGPISR
;
A
#
# COMPACT_ATOMS: atom_id res chain seq x y z
N MET A 1 -79.46 -40.72 19.75
CA MET A 1 -78.34 -41.66 19.58
C MET A 1 -77.10 -40.85 19.32
N GLU A 2 -76.27 -40.73 20.34
CA GLU A 2 -74.98 -40.05 20.32
C GLU A 2 -73.99 -40.77 19.40
N ALA A 3 -73.13 -40.01 18.73
CA ALA A 3 -71.81 -40.49 18.32
C ALA A 3 -70.86 -39.29 18.21
N ALA A 4 -69.97 -39.18 19.19
CA ALA A 4 -68.87 -38.23 19.21
C ALA A 4 -67.78 -38.64 18.22
N MET A 5 -67.28 -37.69 17.41
CA MET A 5 -66.10 -37.86 16.57
C MET A 5 -64.98 -36.97 17.10
N ARG A 6 -63.88 -37.58 17.52
CA ARG A 6 -62.62 -36.91 17.92
C ARG A 6 -61.59 -36.97 16.79
N ALA A 7 -60.74 -35.93 16.77
CA ALA A 7 -59.40 -35.86 16.18
C ALA A 7 -59.32 -35.63 14.65
N LEU A 8 -58.33 -34.93 14.06
CA LEU A 8 -56.98 -34.54 14.49
C LEU A 8 -56.65 -33.10 14.03
N VAL A 9 -55.90 -32.35 14.83
CA VAL A 9 -55.15 -31.16 14.38
C VAL A 9 -53.80 -31.63 13.85
N VAL A 10 -53.57 -31.49 12.54
CA VAL A 10 -52.25 -31.73 11.93
C VAL A 10 -51.43 -30.46 12.08
N ALA A 11 -50.49 -30.45 13.02
CA ALA A 11 -49.48 -29.40 13.12
C ALA A 11 -48.43 -29.61 12.02
N ALA A 12 -48.46 -28.77 11.00
CA ALA A 12 -47.42 -28.72 9.98
C ALA A 12 -46.13 -28.12 10.58
N LEU A 13 -45.19 -28.98 10.95
CA LEU A 13 -43.81 -28.59 11.24
C LEU A 13 -43.14 -28.11 9.94
N VAL A 14 -43.09 -26.81 9.74
CA VAL A 14 -42.21 -26.19 8.73
C VAL A 14 -40.77 -26.35 9.24
N ALA A 15 -40.10 -27.39 8.77
CA ALA A 15 -38.67 -27.56 8.97
C ALA A 15 -37.93 -26.43 8.23
N LEU A 16 -37.50 -25.41 8.97
CA LEU A 16 -36.50 -24.44 8.53
C LEU A 16 -35.18 -25.18 8.36
N CYS A 17 -34.94 -25.73 7.18
CA CYS A 17 -33.61 -26.16 6.77
C CYS A 17 -32.69 -24.92 6.80
N PRO A 18 -31.62 -24.90 7.60
CA PRO A 18 -30.61 -23.88 7.46
C PRO A 18 -30.00 -24.10 6.08
N VAL A 19 -30.19 -23.13 5.18
CA VAL A 19 -29.41 -23.08 3.94
C VAL A 19 -27.98 -22.86 4.38
N ALA A 20 -27.21 -23.94 4.49
CA ALA A 20 -25.77 -23.85 4.62
C ALA A 20 -25.31 -23.02 3.43
N ALA A 21 -24.85 -21.79 3.69
CA ALA A 21 -24.27 -20.94 2.67
C ALA A 21 -23.13 -21.74 2.03
N LEU A 22 -23.37 -22.27 0.82
CA LEU A 22 -22.34 -22.96 0.06
C LEU A 22 -21.17 -21.98 -0.06
N ALA A 23 -20.04 -22.34 0.54
CA ALA A 23 -18.84 -21.53 0.44
C ALA A 23 -18.54 -21.33 -1.05
N GLN A 24 -18.61 -20.08 -1.53
CA GLN A 24 -18.31 -19.75 -2.91
C GLN A 24 -16.86 -20.20 -3.19
N THR A 25 -16.70 -21.19 -4.05
CA THR A 25 -15.40 -21.83 -4.32
C THR A 25 -14.57 -21.02 -5.31
N GLY A 26 -15.20 -20.31 -6.26
CA GLY A 26 -14.55 -19.48 -7.27
C GLY A 26 -14.43 -17.99 -6.91
N PRO A 27 -13.75 -17.18 -7.75
CA PRO A 27 -13.66 -15.73 -7.58
C PRO A 27 -15.04 -15.04 -7.71
N SER A 28 -15.08 -13.72 -7.58
CA SER A 28 -16.28 -12.89 -7.72
C SER A 28 -16.81 -12.77 -9.15
N PHE A 29 -16.13 -13.37 -10.13
CA PHE A 29 -16.55 -13.44 -11.54
C PHE A 29 -16.67 -14.89 -12.04
N ASP A 30 -17.36 -15.07 -13.17
CA ASP A 30 -17.56 -16.38 -13.80
C ASP A 30 -16.29 -16.84 -14.51
N CYS A 31 -15.67 -17.92 -14.01
CA CYS A 31 -14.46 -18.49 -14.58
C CYS A 31 -14.63 -19.03 -16.01
N ALA A 32 -15.86 -19.37 -16.43
CA ALA A 32 -16.13 -19.74 -17.82
C ALA A 32 -15.96 -18.55 -18.79
N LYS A 33 -15.97 -17.31 -18.26
CA LYS A 33 -15.79 -16.06 -19.03
C LYS A 33 -14.39 -15.45 -18.89
N ALA A 34 -13.46 -16.16 -18.27
CA ALA A 34 -12.08 -15.69 -18.10
C ALA A 34 -11.41 -15.44 -19.46
N SER A 35 -11.08 -14.19 -19.72
CA SER A 35 -10.65 -13.66 -21.02
C SER A 35 -9.13 -13.53 -21.15
N ASN A 36 -8.40 -13.47 -20.05
CA ASN A 36 -6.95 -13.21 -20.03
C ASN A 36 -6.19 -14.10 -19.03
N GLY A 37 -4.85 -14.08 -19.09
CA GLY A 37 -3.98 -14.91 -18.26
C GLY A 37 -4.18 -14.68 -16.76
N ALA A 38 -4.38 -13.42 -16.35
CA ALA A 38 -4.65 -13.06 -14.96
C ALA A 38 -5.96 -13.67 -14.45
N GLU A 39 -7.06 -13.56 -15.20
CA GLU A 39 -8.36 -14.15 -14.82
C GLU A 39 -8.28 -15.68 -14.74
N ARG A 40 -7.61 -16.32 -15.69
CA ARG A 40 -7.39 -17.78 -15.65
C ARG A 40 -6.57 -18.20 -14.44
N ALA A 41 -5.55 -17.44 -14.07
CA ALA A 41 -4.74 -17.70 -12.87
C ALA A 41 -5.57 -17.54 -11.59
N ILE A 42 -6.37 -16.47 -11.48
CA ILE A 42 -7.28 -16.26 -10.35
C ILE A 42 -8.26 -17.43 -10.20
N CYS A 43 -8.81 -17.93 -11.31
CA CYS A 43 -9.73 -19.06 -11.32
C CYS A 43 -9.11 -20.39 -10.87
N LYS A 44 -7.79 -20.56 -11.08
CA LYS A 44 -7.07 -21.81 -10.75
C LYS A 44 -6.47 -21.80 -9.35
N ASP A 45 -6.28 -20.63 -8.74
CA ASP A 45 -5.65 -20.50 -7.43
C ASP A 45 -6.68 -20.12 -6.34
N PRO A 46 -6.91 -20.96 -5.32
CA PRO A 46 -7.92 -20.70 -4.30
C PRO A 46 -7.59 -19.50 -3.39
N VAL A 47 -6.31 -19.17 -3.22
CA VAL A 47 -5.88 -17.99 -2.46
C VAL A 47 -6.24 -16.72 -3.23
N MET A 48 -6.00 -16.71 -4.55
CA MET A 48 -6.39 -15.61 -5.42
C MET A 48 -7.90 -15.48 -5.55
N ALA A 49 -8.63 -16.58 -5.68
CA ALA A 49 -10.10 -16.55 -5.69
C ALA A 49 -10.66 -15.94 -4.39
N LYS A 50 -10.07 -16.27 -3.23
CA LYS A 50 -10.43 -15.65 -1.94
C LYS A 50 -10.10 -14.15 -1.91
N ALA A 51 -8.92 -13.75 -2.36
CA ALA A 51 -8.50 -12.35 -2.41
C ALA A 51 -9.42 -11.53 -3.34
N ASP A 52 -9.84 -12.11 -4.47
CA ASP A 52 -10.79 -11.48 -5.39
C ASP A 52 -12.16 -11.26 -4.75
N ARG A 53 -12.68 -12.23 -4.01
CA ARG A 53 -13.93 -12.04 -3.23
C ARG A 53 -13.78 -10.98 -2.13
N GLU A 54 -12.65 -10.96 -1.42
CA GLU A 54 -12.40 -9.93 -0.39
C GLU A 54 -12.39 -8.52 -1.00
N LEU A 55 -11.62 -8.33 -2.08
CA LEU A 55 -11.56 -7.07 -2.80
C LEU A 55 -12.95 -6.64 -3.29
N SER A 56 -13.68 -7.55 -3.92
CA SER A 56 -15.04 -7.30 -4.44
C SER A 56 -16.03 -6.92 -3.33
N GLY A 57 -15.94 -7.58 -2.17
CA GLY A 57 -16.74 -7.25 -0.99
C GLY A 57 -16.43 -5.85 -0.45
N LEU A 58 -15.14 -5.51 -0.31
CA LEU A 58 -14.71 -4.17 0.13
C LEU A 58 -15.15 -3.07 -0.85
N TYR A 59 -14.97 -3.32 -2.15
CA TYR A 59 -15.39 -2.41 -3.21
C TYR A 59 -16.91 -2.18 -3.15
N THR A 60 -17.71 -3.23 -3.11
CA THR A 60 -19.18 -3.13 -3.05
C THR A 60 -19.65 -2.39 -1.79
N ALA A 61 -19.08 -2.71 -0.61
CA ALA A 61 -19.42 -2.04 0.64
C ALA A 61 -19.08 -0.54 0.60
N LEU A 62 -17.93 -0.20 0.02
CA LEU A 62 -17.52 1.19 -0.16
C LEU A 62 -18.40 1.90 -1.22
N MET A 63 -18.74 1.26 -2.33
CA MET A 63 -19.67 1.80 -3.32
C MET A 63 -21.05 2.12 -2.74
N ALA A 64 -21.56 1.28 -1.83
CA ALA A 64 -22.88 1.45 -1.21
C ALA A 64 -22.97 2.70 -0.30
N ARG A 65 -21.85 3.14 0.28
CA ARG A 65 -21.80 4.35 1.13
C ARG A 65 -21.46 5.63 0.36
N LEU A 66 -21.10 5.55 -0.92
CA LEU A 66 -20.73 6.70 -1.73
C LEU A 66 -21.85 7.14 -2.67
N SER A 67 -21.83 8.43 -2.99
CA SER A 67 -22.71 9.05 -3.97
C SER A 67 -21.96 10.10 -4.79
N GLY A 68 -22.50 10.47 -5.95
CA GLY A 68 -21.97 11.54 -6.79
C GLY A 68 -20.49 11.35 -7.18
N PRO A 69 -19.67 12.41 -7.16
CA PRO A 69 -18.28 12.36 -7.63
C PRO A 69 -17.41 11.30 -6.94
N ALA A 70 -17.65 11.02 -5.66
CA ALA A 70 -16.88 10.02 -4.93
C ALA A 70 -17.14 8.60 -5.50
N LYS A 71 -18.42 8.29 -5.77
CA LYS A 71 -18.81 7.01 -6.36
C LYS A 71 -18.22 6.84 -7.75
N GLU A 72 -18.31 7.87 -8.59
CA GLU A 72 -17.73 7.86 -9.94
C GLU A 72 -16.21 7.71 -9.94
N SER A 73 -15.51 8.40 -9.03
CA SER A 73 -14.05 8.28 -8.91
C SER A 73 -13.65 6.87 -8.50
N LEU A 74 -14.39 6.24 -7.58
CA LEU A 74 -14.12 4.86 -7.19
C LEU A 74 -14.37 3.85 -8.32
N GLU A 75 -15.45 4.01 -9.09
CA GLU A 75 -15.72 3.19 -10.28
C GLU A 75 -14.57 3.30 -11.29
N LYS A 76 -14.15 4.52 -11.62
CA LYS A 76 -13.03 4.78 -12.53
C LYS A 76 -11.72 4.20 -11.99
N SER A 77 -11.45 4.37 -10.70
CA SER A 77 -10.28 3.80 -10.00
C SER A 77 -10.27 2.26 -10.10
N GLN A 78 -11.42 1.61 -9.89
CA GLN A 78 -11.54 0.16 -9.97
C GLN A 78 -11.31 -0.38 -11.39
N VAL A 79 -11.92 0.24 -12.41
CA VAL A 79 -11.71 -0.15 -13.81
C VAL A 79 -10.25 0.03 -14.20
N ARG A 80 -9.64 1.17 -13.86
CA ARG A 80 -8.22 1.44 -14.14
C ARG A 80 -7.31 0.40 -13.50
N TRP A 81 -7.55 0.06 -12.24
CA TRP A 81 -6.78 -0.97 -11.55
C TRP A 81 -6.89 -2.34 -12.23
N ILE A 82 -8.11 -2.76 -12.65
CA ILE A 82 -8.31 -4.02 -13.39
C ILE A 82 -7.52 -4.02 -14.71
N VAL A 83 -7.58 -2.92 -15.47
CA VAL A 83 -6.86 -2.77 -16.73
C VAL A 83 -5.33 -2.84 -16.50
N GLY A 84 -4.82 -2.10 -15.52
CA GLY A 84 -3.40 -2.12 -15.16
C GLY A 84 -2.92 -3.51 -14.71
N ARG A 85 -3.68 -4.17 -13.82
CA ARG A 85 -3.41 -5.55 -13.38
C ARG A 85 -3.34 -6.51 -14.56
N ASN A 86 -4.31 -6.44 -15.47
CA ASN A 86 -4.34 -7.33 -16.63
C ASN A 86 -3.19 -7.07 -17.61
N ARG A 87 -2.64 -5.84 -17.67
CA ARG A 87 -1.47 -5.54 -18.48
C ARG A 87 -0.17 -6.00 -17.81
N ALA A 88 -0.03 -5.75 -16.51
CA ALA A 88 1.23 -5.96 -15.79
C ALA A 88 1.43 -7.39 -15.27
N CYS A 89 0.36 -8.15 -15.01
CA CYS A 89 0.46 -9.49 -14.44
C CYS A 89 0.36 -10.61 -15.47
N VAL A 90 0.69 -10.36 -16.74
CA VAL A 90 0.80 -11.41 -17.78
C VAL A 90 2.10 -11.32 -18.62
N PRO A 91 3.24 -10.83 -18.09
CA PRO A 91 4.44 -10.77 -18.91
C PRO A 91 4.89 -12.20 -19.22
N ASN A 92 5.03 -12.51 -20.51
CA ASN A 92 5.52 -13.79 -21.05
C ASN A 92 4.70 -15.04 -20.65
N ASP A 93 3.46 -14.87 -20.17
CA ASP A 93 2.54 -15.96 -19.78
C ASP A 93 3.10 -16.98 -18.74
N ASP A 94 4.15 -16.62 -17.99
CA ASP A 94 4.74 -17.46 -16.94
C ASP A 94 3.80 -17.54 -15.71
N PRO A 95 3.30 -18.73 -15.31
CA PRO A 95 2.34 -18.86 -14.22
C PRO A 95 2.82 -18.34 -12.86
N ASP A 96 4.11 -18.50 -12.53
CA ASP A 96 4.66 -18.08 -11.24
C ASP A 96 4.84 -16.56 -11.21
N VAL A 97 5.24 -15.97 -12.33
CA VAL A 97 5.32 -14.50 -12.48
C VAL A 97 3.93 -13.88 -12.39
N ILE A 98 2.95 -14.45 -13.09
CA ILE A 98 1.53 -14.03 -13.03
C ILE A 98 1.05 -14.06 -11.58
N LEU A 99 1.25 -15.18 -10.88
CA LEU A 99 0.74 -15.36 -9.51
C LEU A 99 1.41 -14.41 -8.50
N ARG A 100 2.72 -14.17 -8.61
CA ARG A 100 3.42 -13.18 -7.76
C ARG A 100 2.87 -11.77 -7.98
N CYS A 101 2.75 -11.33 -9.23
CA CYS A 101 2.20 -10.02 -9.56
C CYS A 101 0.77 -9.84 -9.03
N LEU A 102 -0.09 -10.87 -9.20
CA LEU A 102 -1.45 -10.83 -8.71
C LEU A 102 -1.50 -10.72 -7.18
N LYS A 103 -0.71 -11.51 -6.44
CA LYS A 103 -0.66 -11.44 -4.97
C LYS A 103 -0.35 -10.02 -4.49
N THR A 104 0.68 -9.39 -5.07
CA THR A 104 1.07 -8.01 -4.72
C THR A 104 -0.05 -7.01 -5.05
N ARG A 105 -0.55 -7.00 -6.29
CA ARG A 105 -1.57 -6.02 -6.71
C ARG A 105 -2.90 -6.17 -5.97
N TYR A 106 -3.30 -7.39 -5.60
CA TYR A 106 -4.50 -7.60 -4.78
C TYR A 106 -4.30 -7.14 -3.33
N ALA A 107 -3.15 -7.46 -2.72
CA ALA A 107 -2.85 -7.02 -1.36
C ALA A 107 -2.88 -5.48 -1.26
N ASP A 108 -2.22 -4.80 -2.19
CA ASP A 108 -2.17 -3.33 -2.24
C ASP A 108 -3.57 -2.75 -2.44
N ARG A 109 -4.35 -3.29 -3.38
CA ARG A 109 -5.70 -2.78 -3.66
C ARG A 109 -6.66 -3.00 -2.49
N ILE A 110 -6.56 -4.13 -1.80
CA ILE A 110 -7.33 -4.41 -0.59
C ILE A 110 -6.98 -3.40 0.51
N ALA A 111 -5.68 -3.13 0.71
CA ALA A 111 -5.22 -2.12 1.67
C ALA A 111 -5.73 -0.72 1.30
N ASP A 112 -5.65 -0.33 0.03
CA ASP A 112 -6.17 0.95 -0.49
C ASP A 112 -7.67 1.12 -0.27
N LEU A 113 -8.47 0.07 -0.52
CA LEU A 113 -9.92 0.11 -0.27
C LEU A 113 -10.23 0.25 1.22
N LYS A 114 -9.48 -0.44 2.09
CA LYS A 114 -9.60 -0.32 3.56
C LYS A 114 -9.22 1.10 4.02
N ALA A 115 -8.12 1.66 3.53
CA ALA A 115 -7.69 3.03 3.86
C ALA A 115 -8.65 4.09 3.30
N SER A 116 -9.25 3.85 2.13
CA SER A 116 -10.33 4.67 1.57
C SER A 116 -11.65 4.53 2.35
N ALA A 117 -11.75 3.54 3.23
CA ALA A 117 -12.89 3.29 4.10
C ALA A 117 -12.81 3.89 5.49
N ALA A 118 -11.62 4.18 5.99
CA ALA A 118 -11.42 4.66 7.34
C ALA A 118 -11.78 6.14 7.58
N GLY A 119 -12.49 6.79 6.66
CA GLY A 119 -12.89 8.19 6.76
C GLY A 119 -13.55 8.72 5.49
N PRO A 120 -13.61 10.06 5.30
CA PRO A 120 -14.01 10.66 4.04
C PRO A 120 -13.23 10.07 2.85
N TYR A 121 -13.91 9.81 1.74
CA TYR A 121 -13.30 9.24 0.55
C TYR A 121 -12.18 10.16 0.04
N PRO A 122 -10.94 9.67 -0.15
CA PRO A 122 -9.78 10.54 -0.33
C PRO A 122 -9.56 10.97 -1.78
N PHE A 123 -10.35 10.44 -2.73
CA PHE A 123 -10.16 10.66 -4.17
C PHE A 123 -8.73 10.37 -4.63
N ILE A 124 -8.13 9.26 -4.17
CA ILE A 124 -6.81 8.82 -4.61
C ILE A 124 -6.97 7.70 -5.63
N GLU A 125 -6.30 7.85 -6.75
CA GLU A 125 -6.33 6.91 -7.88
C GLU A 125 -4.92 6.43 -8.20
N GLU A 126 -4.76 5.12 -8.40
CA GLU A 126 -3.50 4.55 -8.87
C GLU A 126 -3.20 5.02 -10.30
N GLN A 127 -1.95 5.43 -10.52
CA GLN A 127 -1.31 5.56 -11.82
C GLN A 127 -0.22 4.50 -11.93
N SER A 128 0.14 4.10 -13.15
CA SER A 128 1.24 3.17 -13.38
C SER A 128 2.09 3.58 -14.59
N ILE A 129 3.39 3.28 -14.51
CA ILE A 129 4.30 3.24 -15.65
C ILE A 129 4.75 1.79 -15.81
N GLU A 130 4.32 1.18 -16.91
CA GLU A 130 4.61 -0.21 -17.25
C GLU A 130 5.50 -0.23 -18.50
N ARG A 131 6.68 -0.85 -18.42
CA ARG A 131 7.58 -1.05 -19.57
C ARG A 131 8.21 -2.43 -19.51
N ALA A 132 8.35 -3.08 -20.64
CA ALA A 132 9.16 -4.29 -20.74
C ALA A 132 9.83 -4.34 -22.11
N GLY A 133 10.97 -5.01 -22.20
CA GLY A 133 11.68 -5.18 -23.45
C GLY A 133 13.05 -5.78 -23.28
N LYS A 134 13.87 -5.68 -24.34
CA LYS A 134 15.26 -6.12 -24.34
C LYS A 134 16.14 -5.06 -24.98
N VAL A 135 17.25 -4.72 -24.33
CA VAL A 135 18.29 -3.82 -24.84
C VAL A 135 19.62 -4.56 -24.75
N GLY A 136 20.22 -4.90 -25.90
CA GLY A 136 21.41 -5.74 -25.93
C GLY A 136 21.16 -7.09 -25.23
N LYS A 137 21.95 -7.38 -24.18
CA LYS A 137 21.85 -8.58 -23.34
C LYS A 137 20.96 -8.39 -22.10
N VAL A 138 20.28 -7.26 -21.97
CA VAL A 138 19.42 -6.97 -20.81
C VAL A 138 17.96 -7.09 -21.21
N SER A 139 17.27 -8.11 -20.71
CA SER A 139 15.80 -8.11 -20.68
C SER A 139 15.35 -7.30 -19.46
N TYR A 140 14.31 -6.49 -19.56
CA TYR A 140 13.84 -5.66 -18.45
C TYR A 140 12.33 -5.63 -18.31
N ALA A 141 11.86 -5.46 -17.07
CA ALA A 141 10.46 -5.23 -16.71
C ALA A 141 10.34 -4.12 -15.65
N ILE A 142 9.44 -3.17 -15.87
CA ILE A 142 9.21 -2.01 -15.01
C ILE A 142 7.71 -1.95 -14.72
N ASP A 143 7.34 -1.99 -13.45
CA ASP A 143 5.97 -1.79 -12.95
C ASP A 143 5.99 -0.77 -11.80
N LEU A 144 5.86 0.52 -12.13
CA LEU A 144 5.91 1.59 -11.14
C LEU A 144 4.52 2.16 -10.89
N ARG A 145 3.92 1.80 -9.75
CA ARG A 145 2.61 2.29 -9.33
C ARG A 145 2.77 3.44 -8.34
N TYR A 146 1.93 4.47 -8.47
CA TYR A 146 1.99 5.68 -7.65
C TYR A 146 0.61 6.35 -7.54
N PRO A 147 0.34 7.11 -6.46
CA PRO A 147 -0.96 7.73 -6.26
C PRO A 147 -1.10 9.03 -7.03
N ARG A 148 -2.35 9.34 -7.42
CA ARG A 148 -2.80 10.65 -7.89
C ARG A 148 -4.05 11.06 -7.12
N PHE A 149 -4.01 12.23 -6.50
CA PHE A 149 -5.16 12.88 -5.88
C PHE A 149 -6.02 13.53 -6.96
N ALA A 150 -7.21 12.98 -7.19
CA ALA A 150 -8.23 13.45 -8.13
C ALA A 150 -9.33 14.30 -7.46
N GLY A 151 -9.21 14.54 -6.15
CA GLY A 151 -10.17 15.35 -5.39
C GLY A 151 -10.11 16.82 -5.79
N THR A 152 -11.26 17.49 -5.74
CA THR A 152 -11.39 18.92 -6.06
C THR A 152 -11.51 19.80 -4.82
N THR A 153 -11.28 19.23 -3.62
CA THR A 153 -11.37 19.94 -2.34
C THR A 153 -10.21 20.88 -2.08
N ALA A 154 -9.09 20.69 -2.78
CA ALA A 154 -7.87 21.49 -2.67
C ALA A 154 -7.04 21.40 -3.95
N ASP A 155 -5.97 22.21 -4.05
CA ASP A 155 -5.00 22.11 -5.13
C ASP A 155 -3.96 21.01 -4.84
N PHE A 156 -4.11 19.87 -5.51
CA PHE A 156 -3.17 18.75 -5.42
C PHE A 156 -2.11 18.75 -6.54
N THR A 157 -2.01 19.80 -7.36
CA THR A 157 -1.16 19.82 -8.55
C THR A 157 0.30 19.56 -8.21
N ALA A 158 0.83 20.21 -7.18
CA ALA A 158 2.23 20.08 -6.78
C ALA A 158 2.56 18.67 -6.29
N ILE A 159 1.71 18.09 -5.43
CA ILE A 159 1.95 16.75 -4.88
C ILE A 159 1.77 15.66 -5.94
N ASN A 160 0.78 15.80 -6.83
CA ASN A 160 0.60 14.90 -7.97
C ASN A 160 1.80 14.94 -8.94
N ARG A 161 2.32 16.14 -9.21
CA ARG A 161 3.52 16.31 -10.03
C ARG A 161 4.72 15.63 -9.37
N SER A 162 4.91 15.81 -8.07
CA SER A 162 6.00 15.17 -7.33
C SER A 162 6.00 13.65 -7.49
N TYR A 163 4.85 12.98 -7.37
CA TYR A 163 4.76 11.53 -7.59
C TYR A 163 4.98 11.11 -9.03
N ALA A 164 4.40 11.84 -9.99
CA ALA A 164 4.57 11.56 -11.41
C ALA A 164 6.03 11.73 -11.86
N ASP A 165 6.71 12.78 -11.39
CA ASP A 165 8.10 13.06 -11.70
C ASP A 165 9.04 12.02 -11.07
N ALA A 166 8.77 11.62 -9.82
CA ALA A 166 9.53 10.56 -9.15
C ALA A 166 9.40 9.22 -9.87
N ALA A 167 8.17 8.81 -10.22
CA ALA A 167 7.94 7.57 -10.99
C ALA A 167 8.58 7.65 -12.39
N SER A 168 8.50 8.80 -13.06
CA SER A 168 9.11 8.99 -14.38
C SER A 168 10.64 8.97 -14.31
N LYS A 169 11.24 9.54 -13.25
CA LYS A 169 12.68 9.48 -13.00
C LYS A 169 13.11 8.04 -12.74
N ALA A 170 12.43 7.33 -11.85
CA ALA A 170 12.70 5.92 -11.57
C ALA A 170 12.59 5.06 -12.83
N ALA A 171 11.56 5.27 -13.66
CA ALA A 171 11.42 4.57 -14.94
C ALA A 171 12.60 4.84 -15.89
N ARG A 172 13.08 6.08 -15.98
CA ARG A 172 14.24 6.44 -16.81
C ARG A 172 15.52 5.79 -16.29
N GLU A 173 15.77 5.85 -14.99
CA GLU A 173 17.00 5.35 -14.35
C GLU A 173 17.09 3.83 -14.34
N THR A 174 15.95 3.12 -14.41
CA THR A 174 15.89 1.66 -14.41
C THR A 174 15.70 1.05 -15.80
N THR A 175 15.45 1.88 -16.83
CA THR A 175 15.43 1.40 -18.22
C THR A 175 16.88 1.22 -18.69
N PRO A 176 17.29 0.03 -19.15
CA PRO A 176 18.64 -0.19 -19.66
C PRO A 176 18.90 0.63 -20.92
N THR A 177 20.12 1.12 -21.06
CA THR A 177 20.63 1.81 -22.25
C THR A 177 21.59 0.89 -23.01
N ALA A 178 21.88 1.21 -24.28
CA ALA A 178 22.76 0.39 -25.12
C ALA A 178 24.20 0.30 -24.57
N ASP A 179 24.61 1.28 -23.77
CA ASP A 179 25.92 1.39 -23.11
C ASP A 179 25.93 0.82 -21.69
N ALA A 180 24.92 0.03 -21.29
CA ALA A 180 24.86 -0.62 -19.97
C ALA A 180 26.07 -1.52 -19.64
N GLY A 181 26.93 -1.82 -20.61
CA GLY A 181 28.25 -2.43 -20.37
C GLY A 181 28.19 -3.87 -19.86
N VAL A 182 27.07 -4.57 -20.03
CA VAL A 182 26.90 -5.95 -19.55
C VAL A 182 27.55 -6.98 -20.50
N ASP A 183 28.33 -7.88 -19.94
CA ASP A 183 29.05 -8.94 -20.65
C ASP A 183 28.24 -10.23 -20.81
N ARG A 184 27.22 -10.42 -19.96
CA ARG A 184 26.31 -11.58 -19.92
C ARG A 184 24.84 -11.18 -20.02
N GLU A 185 23.99 -12.16 -20.32
CA GLU A 185 22.53 -11.98 -20.26
C GLU A 185 22.11 -11.64 -18.81
N GLN A 186 21.24 -10.64 -18.68
CA GLN A 186 20.71 -10.19 -17.40
C GLN A 186 19.22 -9.87 -17.50
N GLU A 187 18.53 -10.01 -16.38
CA GLU A 187 17.13 -9.58 -16.22
C GLU A 187 17.09 -8.43 -15.23
N TRP A 188 16.70 -7.26 -15.70
CA TRP A 188 16.51 -6.08 -14.87
C TRP A 188 15.04 -5.94 -14.51
N GLN A 189 14.79 -5.46 -13.30
CA GLN A 189 13.42 -5.25 -12.84
C GLN A 189 13.32 -4.03 -11.96
N ALA A 190 12.21 -3.31 -12.06
CA ALA A 190 11.88 -2.22 -11.15
C ALA A 190 10.39 -2.27 -10.80
N GLU A 191 10.10 -2.27 -9.51
CA GLU A 191 8.76 -2.34 -8.97
C GLU A 191 8.55 -1.17 -8.00
N GLN A 192 7.39 -0.54 -8.08
CA GLN A 192 6.96 0.44 -7.11
C GLN A 192 5.49 0.20 -6.74
N GLY A 193 5.20 0.30 -5.46
CA GLY A 193 3.85 0.31 -4.91
C GLY A 193 3.71 1.42 -3.88
N TYR A 194 2.49 1.61 -3.40
CA TYR A 194 2.25 2.49 -2.27
C TYR A 194 1.23 1.88 -1.31
N SER A 195 1.30 2.30 -0.06
CA SER A 195 0.28 2.06 0.95
C SER A 195 -0.29 3.37 1.46
N LEU A 196 -1.57 3.39 1.77
CA LEU A 196 -2.27 4.54 2.34
C LEU A 196 -2.55 4.29 3.82
N PHE A 197 -2.08 5.18 4.69
CA PHE A 197 -2.40 5.15 6.12
C PHE A 197 -3.23 6.37 6.53
N ARG A 198 -4.15 6.15 7.47
CA ARG A 198 -5.13 7.15 7.94
C ARG A 198 -4.91 7.49 9.42
N PRO A 199 -3.95 8.37 9.73
CA PRO A 199 -3.74 8.80 11.11
C PRO A 199 -4.86 9.72 11.61
N ASP A 200 -5.60 10.40 10.74
CA ASP A 200 -6.75 11.26 11.06
C ASP A 200 -7.67 11.39 9.83
N PRO A 201 -8.97 11.74 9.96
CA PRO A 201 -9.85 11.94 8.81
C PRO A 201 -9.38 12.92 7.74
N ASN A 202 -8.64 13.98 8.12
CA ASN A 202 -8.25 15.07 7.22
C ASN A 202 -6.86 14.93 6.62
N VAL A 203 -6.09 13.93 7.04
CA VAL A 203 -4.75 13.69 6.51
C VAL A 203 -4.57 12.24 6.09
N ILE A 204 -3.64 12.01 5.18
CA ILE A 204 -3.29 10.68 4.70
C ILE A 204 -1.79 10.57 4.58
N THR A 205 -1.22 9.47 5.06
CA THR A 205 0.17 9.14 4.75
C THR A 205 0.19 8.24 3.52
N VAL A 206 0.94 8.68 2.52
CA VAL A 206 1.34 7.86 1.38
C VAL A 206 2.72 7.28 1.70
N ALA A 207 2.80 5.97 1.87
CA ALA A 207 4.06 5.24 2.00
C ALA A 207 4.41 4.63 0.64
N LEU A 208 5.33 5.27 -0.09
CA LEU A 208 5.87 4.74 -1.34
C LEU A 208 6.96 3.73 -1.05
N THR A 209 6.86 2.57 -1.69
CA THR A 209 7.86 1.50 -1.66
C THR A 209 8.38 1.29 -3.06
N PHE A 210 9.69 1.30 -3.22
CA PHE A 210 10.38 1.09 -4.49
C PHE A 210 11.41 -0.01 -4.31
N TRP A 211 11.57 -0.85 -5.32
CA TRP A 211 12.66 -1.81 -5.41
C TRP A 211 13.10 -1.97 -6.86
N ALA A 212 14.39 -2.09 -7.10
CA ALA A 212 14.92 -2.39 -8.42
C ALA A 212 16.18 -3.24 -8.36
N TYR A 213 16.40 -3.98 -9.45
CA TYR A 213 17.64 -4.66 -9.76
C TYR A 213 18.09 -4.27 -11.17
N THR A 214 19.29 -3.68 -11.25
CA THR A 214 19.89 -3.17 -12.49
C THR A 214 21.27 -3.77 -12.73
N GLY A 215 21.46 -5.04 -12.37
CA GLY A 215 22.68 -5.80 -12.69
C GLY A 215 23.79 -5.78 -11.65
N GLY A 216 23.56 -5.18 -10.48
CA GLY A 216 24.51 -5.16 -9.36
C GLY A 216 24.59 -6.50 -8.61
N ALA A 217 25.23 -6.48 -7.43
CA ALA A 217 25.33 -7.66 -6.55
C ALA A 217 23.99 -8.06 -5.93
N HIS A 218 23.11 -7.09 -5.69
CA HIS A 218 21.76 -7.26 -5.18
C HIS A 218 20.86 -6.13 -5.68
N GLY A 219 19.56 -6.25 -5.47
CA GLY A 219 18.63 -5.14 -5.70
C GLY A 219 18.76 -4.05 -4.64
N TYR A 220 18.22 -2.87 -4.93
CA TYR A 220 18.15 -1.75 -4.02
C TYR A 220 16.70 -1.28 -3.92
N GLY A 221 16.31 -0.78 -2.77
CA GLY A 221 14.96 -0.30 -2.57
C GLY A 221 14.90 0.83 -1.58
N SER A 222 13.74 1.45 -1.52
CA SER A 222 13.44 2.51 -0.57
C SER A 222 11.99 2.48 -0.16
N THR A 223 11.72 2.87 1.08
CA THR A 223 10.43 3.31 1.55
C THR A 223 10.52 4.76 1.95
N SER A 224 9.51 5.54 1.57
CA SER A 224 9.39 6.93 1.95
C SER A 224 7.93 7.26 2.24
N CYS A 225 7.70 8.02 3.32
CA CYS A 225 6.38 8.39 3.79
C CYS A 225 6.15 9.89 3.66
N THR A 226 5.02 10.24 3.05
CA THR A 226 4.58 11.63 2.87
C THR A 226 3.20 11.80 3.51
N LEU A 227 3.12 12.66 4.53
CA LEU A 227 1.83 13.07 5.12
C LEU A 227 1.23 14.20 4.28
N VAL A 228 -0.01 14.04 3.82
CA VAL A 228 -0.72 15.02 2.98
C VAL A 228 -1.98 15.48 3.71
N ASP A 229 -2.19 16.79 3.80
CA ASP A 229 -3.45 17.37 4.28
C ASP A 229 -4.45 17.49 3.14
N LEU A 230 -5.55 16.74 3.23
CA LEU A 230 -6.58 16.63 2.20
C LEU A 230 -7.41 17.92 2.04
N ARG A 231 -7.35 18.83 3.01
CA ARG A 231 -8.04 20.13 2.97
C ARG A 231 -7.22 21.18 2.23
N THR A 232 -5.90 21.02 2.18
CA THR A 232 -4.99 22.02 1.59
C THR A 232 -4.25 21.50 0.36
N GLY A 233 -4.20 20.19 0.16
CA GLY A 233 -3.44 19.54 -0.91
C GLY A 233 -1.93 19.55 -0.70
N LYS A 234 -1.47 19.97 0.49
CA LYS A 234 -0.05 20.17 0.81
C LYS A 234 0.51 19.05 1.66
N THR A 235 1.80 18.81 1.49
CA THR A 235 2.59 17.98 2.40
C THR A 235 2.71 18.64 3.77
N VAL A 236 2.59 17.83 4.82
CA VAL A 236 2.80 18.21 6.20
C VAL A 236 4.14 17.64 6.66
N THR A 237 5.09 18.52 7.02
CA THR A 237 6.39 18.13 7.59
C THR A 237 6.23 17.80 9.09
N PRO A 238 7.22 17.13 9.72
CA PRO A 238 7.22 16.94 11.18
C PRO A 238 7.00 18.25 11.96
N ASP A 239 7.61 19.37 11.53
CA ASP A 239 7.39 20.69 12.14
C ASP A 239 5.94 21.20 12.03
N GLY A 240 5.19 20.71 11.05
CA GLY A 240 3.75 20.99 10.92
C GLY A 240 2.87 20.16 11.85
N VAL A 241 3.37 19.02 12.33
CA VAL A 241 2.66 18.12 13.25
C VAL A 241 2.97 18.45 14.71
N PHE A 242 4.24 18.68 15.03
CA PHE A 242 4.68 18.98 16.38
C PHE A 242 4.56 20.47 16.71
N ALA A 243 4.44 20.77 18.01
CA ALA A 243 4.41 22.14 18.51
C ALA A 243 5.82 22.76 18.45
N PRO A 244 5.98 23.99 17.91
CA PRO A 244 7.30 24.60 17.67
C PRO A 244 8.10 24.83 18.96
N ASP A 245 7.44 25.06 20.09
CA ASP A 245 8.09 25.34 21.37
C ASP A 245 8.36 24.07 22.21
N THR A 246 8.28 22.89 21.59
CA THR A 246 8.54 21.61 22.25
C THR A 246 9.86 21.01 21.79
N PRO A 247 10.58 20.24 22.65
CA PRO A 247 11.80 19.55 22.25
C PRO A 247 11.50 18.28 21.44
N TRP A 248 10.49 18.30 20.56
CA TRP A 248 9.92 17.10 19.94
C TRP A 248 10.97 16.26 19.22
N LEU A 249 11.90 16.89 18.48
CA LEU A 249 12.91 16.16 17.73
C LEU A 249 13.88 15.44 18.67
N LYS A 250 14.26 16.08 19.77
CA LYS A 250 15.12 15.49 20.80
C LYS A 250 14.44 14.28 21.44
N GLU A 251 13.15 14.40 21.76
CA GLU A 251 12.37 13.30 22.36
C GLU A 251 12.19 12.11 21.39
N VAL A 252 11.84 12.39 20.13
CA VAL A 252 11.73 11.35 19.09
C VAL A 252 13.07 10.64 18.88
N VAL A 253 14.17 11.39 18.76
CA VAL A 253 15.52 10.82 18.60
C VAL A 253 15.92 9.98 19.82
N ALA A 254 15.58 10.40 21.04
CA ALA A 254 15.85 9.62 22.24
C ALA A 254 15.09 8.29 22.25
N ILE A 255 13.80 8.30 21.85
CA ILE A 255 12.99 7.08 21.71
C ILE A 255 13.60 6.15 20.66
N VAL A 256 13.90 6.70 19.47
CA VAL A 256 14.48 5.96 18.34
C VAL A 256 15.81 5.33 18.72
N GLY A 257 16.73 6.09 19.31
CA GLY A 257 18.06 5.59 19.68
C GLY A 257 17.99 4.48 20.73
N ALA A 258 17.11 4.64 21.72
CA ALA A 258 16.90 3.61 22.75
C ALA A 258 16.29 2.32 22.18
N ASP A 259 15.41 2.44 21.19
CA ASP A 259 14.77 1.29 20.54
C ASP A 259 15.74 0.56 19.59
N LEU A 260 16.42 1.29 18.70
CA LEU A 260 17.45 0.73 17.81
C LEU A 260 18.55 0.04 18.60
N LYS A 261 19.02 0.62 19.70
CA LYS A 261 20.03 0.00 20.57
C LYS A 261 19.59 -1.37 21.10
N LYS A 262 18.28 -1.57 21.37
CA LYS A 262 17.76 -2.88 21.77
C LYS A 262 17.72 -3.82 20.59
N GLN A 263 17.23 -3.36 19.43
CA GLN A 263 17.18 -4.17 18.21
C GLN A 263 18.58 -4.65 17.78
N PHE A 264 19.61 -3.82 18.00
CA PHE A 264 21.00 -4.14 17.63
C PHE A 264 21.63 -5.29 18.43
N VAL A 265 20.98 -5.72 19.52
CA VAL A 265 21.39 -6.91 20.28
C VAL A 265 21.14 -8.18 19.47
N ASP A 266 20.03 -8.24 18.74
CA ASP A 266 19.57 -9.44 18.03
C ASP A 266 19.79 -9.36 16.50
N ASN A 267 19.93 -8.14 15.96
CA ASN A 267 20.10 -7.89 14.53
C ASN A 267 21.30 -6.95 14.30
N PRO A 268 22.23 -7.22 13.35
CA PRO A 268 23.39 -6.35 13.17
C PRO A 268 23.02 -4.91 12.83
N GLY A 269 23.53 -3.94 13.61
CA GLY A 269 23.32 -2.51 13.42
C GLY A 269 24.62 -1.72 13.37
N PHE A 270 24.52 -0.46 12.97
CA PHE A 270 25.63 0.49 12.95
C PHE A 270 25.65 1.31 14.24
N GLU A 271 26.48 0.93 15.20
CA GLU A 271 26.60 1.64 16.49
C GLU A 271 26.95 3.13 16.32
N ASP A 272 27.73 3.48 15.29
CA ASP A 272 28.05 4.86 14.99
C ASP A 272 26.84 5.66 14.46
N ALA A 273 25.82 5.00 13.90
CA ALA A 273 24.56 5.64 13.50
C ALA A 273 23.75 6.12 14.71
N LEU A 274 23.96 5.55 15.90
CA LEU A 274 23.29 5.96 17.15
C LEU A 274 23.92 7.20 17.80
N GLN A 275 25.04 7.70 17.27
CA GLN A 275 25.63 8.96 17.73
C GLN A 275 24.61 10.10 17.61
N PRO A 276 24.38 10.91 18.66
CA PRO A 276 23.25 11.85 18.71
C PRO A 276 23.10 12.76 17.48
N ASN A 277 24.20 13.32 16.99
CA ASN A 277 24.18 14.22 15.82
C ASN A 277 23.86 13.46 14.51
N LYS A 278 24.37 12.25 14.35
CA LYS A 278 24.10 11.40 13.18
C LYS A 278 22.64 10.96 13.19
N LEU A 279 22.18 10.39 14.31
CA LEU A 279 20.80 9.93 14.44
C LEU A 279 19.79 11.06 14.27
N THR A 280 20.05 12.23 14.87
CA THR A 280 19.19 13.41 14.69
C THR A 280 19.10 13.81 13.23
N LYS A 281 20.22 13.84 12.50
CA LYS A 281 20.25 14.16 11.07
C LYS A 281 19.48 13.14 10.25
N THR A 282 19.68 11.84 10.50
CA THR A 282 18.98 10.76 9.80
C THR A 282 17.48 10.85 10.08
N VAL A 283 17.05 10.85 11.34
CA VAL A 283 15.64 10.95 11.72
C VAL A 283 14.99 12.19 11.08
N ASN A 284 15.65 13.34 11.09
CA ASN A 284 15.11 14.58 10.54
C ASN A 284 15.13 14.66 9.01
N THR A 285 15.56 13.61 8.32
CA THR A 285 15.47 13.53 6.86
C THR A 285 14.03 13.25 6.44
N SER A 286 13.57 13.90 5.37
CA SER A 286 12.22 13.72 4.85
C SER A 286 11.99 12.26 4.45
N GLY A 287 10.81 11.72 4.78
CA GLY A 287 10.39 10.39 4.36
C GLY A 287 10.41 9.30 5.42
N HIS A 288 11.06 9.51 6.58
CA HIS A 288 11.08 8.50 7.66
C HIS A 288 9.78 8.42 8.46
N PHE A 289 8.98 9.50 8.50
CA PHE A 289 7.81 9.59 9.35
C PHE A 289 6.56 8.99 8.68
N CYS A 290 6.31 7.72 8.97
CA CYS A 290 5.13 6.99 8.51
C CYS A 290 4.03 7.07 9.57
N TRP A 291 3.16 8.09 9.46
CA TRP A 291 2.03 8.26 10.38
C TRP A 291 0.92 7.25 10.06
N GLN A 292 0.69 6.32 10.98
CA GLN A 292 -0.32 5.27 10.86
C GLN A 292 -1.55 5.55 11.74
N ALA A 293 -2.56 4.70 11.71
CA ALA A 293 -3.82 4.96 12.41
C ALA A 293 -3.68 5.09 13.95
N ASP A 294 -2.69 4.42 14.53
CA ASP A 294 -2.50 4.25 15.97
C ASP A 294 -1.10 4.67 16.47
N LYS A 295 -0.15 4.89 15.57
CA LYS A 295 1.26 5.16 15.87
C LYS A 295 1.93 6.01 14.80
N LEU A 296 3.06 6.61 15.19
CA LEU A 296 4.09 7.04 14.26
C LEU A 296 5.10 5.88 14.12
N GLN A 297 5.34 5.42 12.90
CA GLN A 297 6.47 4.55 12.61
C GLN A 297 7.60 5.37 11.99
N ILE A 298 8.79 5.30 12.58
CA ILE A 298 10.02 5.79 11.96
C ILE A 298 10.62 4.63 11.16
N TYR A 299 10.69 4.78 9.84
CA TYR A 299 11.21 3.75 8.93
C TYR A 299 12.61 4.10 8.46
N PHE A 300 13.58 3.20 8.69
CA PHE A 300 14.94 3.29 8.17
C PHE A 300 15.14 2.26 7.06
N ASN A 301 15.54 2.76 5.90
CA ASN A 301 15.96 1.96 4.77
C ASN A 301 17.24 1.18 5.07
N GLN A 302 17.50 0.18 4.24
CA GLN A 302 18.74 -0.57 4.27
C GLN A 302 19.94 0.39 4.18
N TYR A 303 21.01 0.09 4.91
CA TYR A 303 22.22 0.91 5.03
C TYR A 303 22.12 2.21 5.84
N GLU A 304 20.94 2.62 6.31
CA GLU A 304 20.85 3.86 7.11
C GLU A 304 21.33 3.66 8.55
N VAL A 305 20.93 2.55 9.17
CA VAL A 305 21.28 2.23 10.56
C VAL A 305 21.79 0.79 10.74
N GLY A 306 21.95 0.04 9.65
CA GLY A 306 22.49 -1.32 9.65
C GLY A 306 22.77 -1.82 8.23
N PRO A 307 23.49 -2.95 8.07
CA PRO A 307 23.83 -3.50 6.75
C PRO A 307 22.59 -4.02 6.01
N TYR A 308 22.69 -4.20 4.68
CA TYR A 308 21.60 -4.72 3.86
C TYR A 308 20.98 -6.02 4.38
N SER A 309 21.82 -6.94 4.87
CA SER A 309 21.41 -8.24 5.40
C SER A 309 20.51 -8.15 6.64
N ALA A 310 20.57 -7.04 7.37
CA ALA A 310 19.72 -6.79 8.52
C ALA A 310 18.30 -6.35 8.10
N GLY A 311 18.09 -6.04 6.82
CA GLY A 311 16.85 -5.48 6.32
C GLY A 311 16.65 -4.03 6.76
N PRO A 312 15.45 -3.47 6.52
CA PRO A 312 15.07 -2.18 7.07
C PRO A 312 14.86 -2.27 8.59
N TYR A 313 15.05 -1.15 9.29
CA TYR A 313 14.71 -1.00 10.70
C TYR A 313 13.46 -0.14 10.84
N THR A 314 12.60 -0.45 11.81
CA THR A 314 11.44 0.37 12.13
C THR A 314 11.36 0.62 13.63
N VAL A 315 10.99 1.85 14.03
CA VAL A 315 10.67 2.19 15.41
C VAL A 315 9.22 2.67 15.48
N ASP A 316 8.40 1.95 16.22
CA ASP A 316 6.99 2.26 16.42
C ASP A 316 6.78 3.08 17.69
N ILE A 317 6.22 4.29 17.55
CA ILE A 317 5.96 5.22 18.64
C ILE A 317 4.44 5.44 18.76
N PRO A 318 3.78 4.92 19.82
CA PRO A 318 2.35 5.10 19.99
C PRO A 318 2.01 6.58 20.25
N TYR A 319 0.84 7.03 19.79
CA TYR A 319 0.45 8.44 19.94
C TYR A 319 0.39 8.93 21.38
N SER A 320 0.11 8.05 22.34
CA SER A 320 0.15 8.38 23.77
C SER A 320 1.52 8.93 24.24
N ARG A 321 2.62 8.52 23.59
CA ARG A 321 3.98 9.02 23.86
C ARG A 321 4.25 10.38 23.21
N LEU A 322 3.55 10.70 22.12
CA LEU A 322 3.75 11.90 21.33
C LEU A 322 2.78 13.02 21.71
N LYS A 323 1.63 12.70 22.30
CA LYS A 323 0.55 13.65 22.63
C LYS A 323 1.01 14.96 23.27
N PRO A 324 1.94 14.98 24.26
CA PRO A 324 2.40 16.23 24.86
C PRO A 324 3.20 17.13 23.90
N LEU A 325 3.68 16.58 22.78
CA LEU A 325 4.53 17.25 21.79
C LEU A 325 3.73 17.71 20.56
N LEU A 326 2.51 17.20 20.37
CA LEU A 326 1.69 17.50 19.19
C LEU A 326 1.14 18.93 19.26
N ARG A 327 1.03 19.57 18.09
CA ARG A 327 0.37 20.87 17.97
C ARG A 327 -1.11 20.75 18.30
N ALA A 328 -1.60 21.57 19.23
CA ALA A 328 -3.03 21.66 19.51
C ALA A 328 -3.81 22.08 18.24
N GLY A 329 -4.86 21.32 17.90
CA GLY A 329 -5.62 21.54 16.65
C GLY A 329 -4.81 21.27 15.38
N GLY A 330 -3.66 20.60 15.49
CA GLY A 330 -2.82 20.22 14.37
C GLY A 330 -3.44 19.11 13.51
N PRO A 331 -2.72 18.71 12.44
CA PRO A 331 -3.18 17.68 11.50
C PRO A 331 -3.34 16.29 12.13
N ILE A 332 -2.74 16.04 13.30
CA ILE A 332 -2.87 14.82 14.08
C ILE A 332 -3.50 15.20 15.43
N SER A 333 -4.74 14.79 15.67
CA SER A 333 -5.58 15.32 16.76
C SER A 333 -5.61 14.47 18.05
N ARG A 334 -4.82 13.39 18.12
CA ARG A 334 -4.98 12.31 19.11
C ARG A 334 -4.11 12.49 20.36
#